data_AF-A0A9E7A7F9-F1
#
_entry.id   AF-A0A9E7A7F9-F1
#
_cell.length_a   1.000
_cell.length_b   1.000
_cell.length_c   1.000
_cell.angle_alpha   90.00
_cell.angle_beta   90.00
_cell.angle_gamma   90.00
#
_symmetry.space_group_name_H-M   'P 1'
#
loop_
_entity.id
_entity.type
_entity.pdbx_description
1 polymer ?
#
loop_
_entity_poly.entity_id
_entity_poly.type
_entity_poly.pdbx_seq_one_letter_code
_entity_poly.pdbx_strand_id
1 'polypeptide(L)'
;MQRLSILATAVLLLATPALAQPDKGNTREDGITEQHREMRRQGEASVPHQNRESRRGDATALETETSREWLKEAQDALRAGQFGQANEYLERAATRLLSRSTEPSVAAEPMRDARLAHISEARAALYRRDRREASRQIEMAIVAR
;
A
#
# COMPACT_ATOMS: atom_id res chain seq x y z
N MET A 1 44.11 -14.36 5.61
CA MET A 1 44.23 -15.38 4.56
C MET A 1 42.88 -16.09 4.40
N GLN A 2 42.34 -16.10 3.18
CA GLN A 2 41.48 -17.13 2.54
C GLN A 2 40.30 -17.71 3.36
N ARG A 3 39.08 -17.83 2.81
CA ARG A 3 38.78 -18.74 1.69
C ARG A 3 37.51 -18.34 0.93
N LEU A 4 37.69 -18.22 -0.38
CA LEU A 4 36.67 -18.27 -1.43
C LEU A 4 36.40 -19.73 -1.82
N SER A 5 35.28 -19.90 -2.55
CA SER A 5 34.97 -20.97 -3.51
C SER A 5 34.22 -22.19 -3.00
N ILE A 6 32.98 -22.34 -3.50
CA ILE A 6 32.50 -23.63 -4.03
C ILE A 6 31.77 -23.37 -5.37
N LEU A 7 32.36 -23.91 -6.44
CA LEU A 7 31.77 -24.16 -7.76
C LEU A 7 30.75 -25.31 -7.68
N ALA A 8 29.73 -25.30 -8.54
CA ALA A 8 29.24 -26.54 -9.17
C ALA A 8 28.47 -26.26 -10.49
N THR A 9 29.19 -26.50 -11.59
CA THR A 9 28.76 -27.07 -12.89
C THR A 9 27.85 -28.30 -12.69
N ALA A 10 27.01 -28.84 -13.58
CA ALA A 10 26.85 -28.84 -15.04
C ALA A 10 25.54 -29.62 -15.38
N VAL A 11 25.17 -29.65 -16.68
CA VAL A 11 24.88 -30.85 -17.52
C VAL A 11 23.69 -30.63 -18.47
N LEU A 12 24.03 -30.75 -19.75
CA LEU A 12 23.22 -30.82 -20.97
C LEU A 12 22.70 -32.26 -21.17
N LEU A 13 21.49 -32.49 -21.66
CA LEU A 13 21.09 -33.79 -22.24
C LEU A 13 19.97 -33.65 -23.29
N LEU A 14 20.29 -34.17 -24.48
CA LEU A 14 19.46 -34.31 -25.68
C LEU A 14 18.40 -35.41 -25.52
N ALA A 15 17.21 -35.24 -26.11
CA ALA A 15 16.43 -36.33 -26.73
C ALA A 15 15.19 -35.81 -27.49
N THR A 16 15.22 -35.91 -28.82
CA THR A 16 14.04 -35.98 -29.69
C THR A 16 13.50 -37.41 -29.71
N PRO A 17 12.18 -37.62 -29.67
CA PRO A 17 11.60 -38.45 -30.73
C PRO A 17 10.16 -38.09 -31.16
N ALA A 18 9.82 -38.67 -32.31
CA ALA A 18 8.50 -39.17 -32.72
C ALA A 18 7.50 -38.20 -33.38
N LEU A 19 7.53 -38.24 -34.72
CA LEU A 19 6.37 -38.07 -35.59
C LEU A 19 5.33 -39.17 -35.28
N ALA A 20 4.09 -38.79 -34.99
CA ALA A 20 2.92 -39.66 -35.10
C ALA A 20 1.70 -38.82 -35.51
N GLN A 21 1.25 -38.99 -36.76
CA GLN A 21 -0.10 -38.63 -37.21
C GLN A 21 -0.97 -39.89 -37.14
N PRO A 22 -2.15 -39.78 -36.53
CA PRO A 22 -3.43 -40.04 -37.21
C PRO A 22 -4.49 -39.04 -36.71
N ASP A 23 -5.70 -38.86 -37.22
CA ASP A 23 -6.46 -39.19 -38.42
C ASP A 23 -7.71 -38.26 -38.32
N LYS A 24 -8.40 -38.07 -39.43
CA LYS A 24 -9.54 -37.19 -39.64
C LYS A 24 -10.66 -37.38 -38.62
N GLY A 25 -11.09 -36.29 -37.98
CA GLY A 25 -12.26 -36.27 -37.10
C GLY A 25 -12.89 -34.89 -37.07
N ASN A 26 -13.95 -34.74 -37.85
CA ASN A 26 -14.75 -33.54 -38.03
C ASN A 26 -15.37 -33.05 -36.70
N THR A 27 -14.89 -31.94 -36.12
CA THR A 27 -15.58 -31.21 -35.03
C THR A 27 -15.16 -29.74 -35.08
N ARG A 28 -15.68 -28.99 -36.06
CA ARG A 28 -15.45 -27.54 -36.19
C ARG A 28 -16.66 -26.67 -35.87
N GLU A 29 -17.75 -27.23 -35.32
CA GLU A 29 -18.99 -26.46 -35.14
C GLU A 29 -19.47 -26.29 -33.68
N ASP A 30 -18.89 -26.97 -32.69
CA ASP A 30 -19.35 -26.85 -31.28
C ASP A 30 -18.69 -25.72 -30.48
N GLY A 31 -17.49 -25.27 -30.85
CA GLY A 31 -16.76 -24.24 -30.08
C GLY A 31 -17.38 -22.84 -30.13
N ILE A 32 -18.07 -22.51 -31.22
CA ILE A 32 -18.60 -21.15 -31.46
C ILE A 32 -19.87 -20.92 -30.63
N THR A 33 -20.64 -21.98 -30.35
CA THR A 33 -21.90 -21.91 -29.61
C THR A 33 -21.68 -21.89 -28.09
N GLU A 34 -20.71 -22.64 -27.58
CA GLU A 34 -20.37 -22.66 -26.15
C GLU A 34 -19.72 -21.32 -25.72
N GLN A 35 -18.82 -20.76 -26.54
CA GLN A 35 -18.18 -19.47 -26.28
C GLN A 35 -19.20 -18.32 -26.27
N HIS A 36 -20.22 -18.36 -27.12
CA HIS A 36 -21.32 -17.39 -27.12
C HIS A 36 -22.26 -17.53 -25.91
N ARG A 37 -22.41 -18.74 -25.37
CA ARG A 37 -23.22 -19.01 -24.17
C ARG A 37 -22.52 -18.54 -22.89
N GLU A 38 -21.19 -18.67 -22.81
CA GLU A 38 -20.39 -18.13 -21.70
C GLU A 38 -20.35 -16.60 -21.68
N MET A 39 -20.22 -15.95 -22.85
CA MET A 39 -20.27 -14.48 -22.95
C MET A 39 -21.62 -13.90 -22.54
N ARG A 40 -22.73 -14.64 -22.69
CA ARG A 40 -24.07 -14.23 -22.23
C ARG A 40 -24.32 -14.48 -20.74
N ARG A 41 -23.61 -15.42 -20.10
CA ARG A 41 -23.64 -15.62 -18.63
C ARG A 41 -22.73 -14.67 -17.87
N GLN A 42 -21.68 -14.15 -18.50
CA GLN A 42 -20.77 -13.15 -17.93
C GLN A 42 -21.25 -11.70 -18.11
N GLY A 43 -22.55 -11.52 -18.33
CA GLY A 43 -23.22 -10.22 -18.38
C GLY A 43 -23.50 -9.64 -16.99
N GLU A 44 -22.59 -9.76 -16.03
CA GLU A 44 -22.65 -8.95 -14.81
C GLU A 44 -21.54 -7.90 -14.88
N ALA A 45 -21.99 -6.69 -15.23
CA ALA A 45 -21.18 -5.50 -15.38
C ALA A 45 -20.39 -5.19 -14.10
N SER A 46 -19.11 -5.58 -14.04
CA SER A 46 -18.14 -4.88 -13.20
C SER A 46 -17.39 -3.89 -14.08
N VAL A 47 -17.94 -2.68 -14.15
CA VAL A 47 -17.34 -1.52 -14.81
C VAL A 47 -15.92 -1.31 -14.23
N PRO A 48 -14.87 -1.11 -15.07
CA PRO A 48 -13.50 -0.85 -14.58
C PRO A 48 -13.41 0.31 -13.56
N HIS A 49 -14.38 1.23 -13.58
CA HIS A 49 -14.49 2.35 -12.66
C HIS A 49 -14.86 1.92 -11.23
N GLN A 50 -15.78 0.96 -11.05
CA GLN A 50 -16.24 0.53 -9.73
C GLN A 50 -15.14 -0.21 -8.96
N ASN A 51 -14.38 -1.08 -9.64
CA ASN A 51 -13.23 -1.78 -9.04
C ASN A 51 -12.10 -0.79 -8.66
N ARG A 52 -11.92 0.29 -9.44
CA ARG A 52 -10.94 1.34 -9.13
C ARG A 52 -11.36 2.16 -7.91
N GLU A 53 -12.63 2.52 -7.79
CA GLU A 53 -13.14 3.29 -6.65
C GLU A 53 -13.12 2.48 -5.35
N SER A 54 -13.52 1.21 -5.38
CA SER A 54 -13.42 0.33 -4.20
C SER A 54 -11.97 0.14 -3.75
N ARG A 55 -11.04 -0.15 -4.67
CA ARG A 55 -9.60 -0.26 -4.32
C ARG A 55 -9.02 1.04 -3.79
N ARG A 56 -9.47 2.20 -4.29
CA ARG A 56 -9.08 3.51 -3.75
C ARG A 56 -9.62 3.71 -2.33
N GLY A 57 -10.88 3.33 -2.07
CA GLY A 57 -11.47 3.36 -0.74
C GLY A 57 -10.70 2.50 0.25
N ASP A 58 -10.41 1.25 -0.12
CA ASP A 58 -9.67 0.29 0.72
C ASP A 58 -8.24 0.75 0.99
N ALA A 59 -7.54 1.24 -0.05
CA ALA A 59 -6.21 1.83 0.11
C ALA A 59 -6.28 3.03 1.07
N THR A 60 -7.22 3.96 0.89
CA THR A 60 -7.35 5.14 1.78
C THR A 60 -7.62 4.75 3.23
N ALA A 61 -8.40 3.68 3.46
CA ALA A 61 -8.69 3.17 4.80
C ALA A 61 -7.43 2.59 5.47
N LEU A 62 -6.71 1.69 4.80
CA LEU A 62 -5.45 1.10 5.29
C LEU A 62 -4.41 2.18 5.60
N GLU A 63 -4.34 3.21 4.76
CA GLU A 63 -3.38 4.31 4.91
C GLU A 63 -3.69 5.24 6.09
N THR A 64 -4.97 5.53 6.31
CA THR A 64 -5.43 6.29 7.47
C THR A 64 -5.13 5.52 8.76
N GLU A 65 -5.34 4.20 8.73
CA GLU A 65 -4.99 3.30 9.83
C GLU A 65 -3.49 3.33 10.14
N THR A 66 -2.63 3.22 9.11
CA THR A 66 -1.17 3.31 9.27
C THR A 66 -0.73 4.64 9.90
N SER A 67 -1.32 5.76 9.48
CA SER A 67 -0.99 7.07 10.05
C SER A 67 -1.34 7.16 11.54
N ARG A 68 -2.49 6.60 11.94
CA ARG A 68 -2.93 6.55 13.33
C ARG A 68 -2.08 5.62 14.18
N GLU A 69 -1.63 4.51 13.63
CA GLU A 69 -0.71 3.59 14.30
C GLU A 69 0.60 4.31 14.66
N TRP A 70 1.21 5.04 13.73
CA TRP A 70 2.42 5.81 14.03
C TRP A 70 2.19 6.91 15.07
N LEU A 71 1.01 7.54 15.11
CA LEU A 71 0.70 8.49 16.19
C LEU A 71 0.62 7.83 17.57
N LYS A 72 0.11 6.59 17.65
CA LYS A 72 0.10 5.81 18.90
C LYS A 72 1.53 5.43 19.32
N GLU A 73 2.34 4.95 18.38
CA GLU A 73 3.76 4.64 18.62
C GLU A 73 4.55 5.89 19.07
N ALA A 74 4.26 7.06 18.49
CA ALA A 74 4.84 8.32 18.93
C ALA A 74 4.47 8.64 20.39
N GLN A 75 3.23 8.36 20.80
CA GLN A 75 2.78 8.57 22.16
C GLN A 75 3.47 7.61 23.14
N ASP A 76 3.68 6.35 22.76
CA ASP A 76 4.37 5.37 23.59
C ASP A 76 5.86 5.67 23.71
N ALA A 77 6.53 6.05 22.62
CA ALA A 77 7.91 6.53 22.64
C ALA A 77 8.07 7.79 23.52
N LEU A 78 7.12 8.74 23.43
CA LEU A 78 7.10 9.92 24.29
C LEU A 78 6.92 9.53 25.76
N ARG A 79 6.07 8.54 26.06
CA ARG A 79 5.88 8.01 27.41
C ARG A 79 7.16 7.38 27.97
N ALA A 80 7.94 6.74 27.10
CA ALA A 80 9.25 6.19 27.41
C ALA A 80 10.38 7.24 27.48
N GLY A 81 10.11 8.52 27.21
CA GLY A 81 11.13 9.59 27.18
C GLY A 81 12.03 9.55 25.95
N GLN A 82 11.65 8.81 24.91
CA GLN A 82 12.39 8.63 23.66
C GLN A 82 11.99 9.71 22.64
N PHE A 83 12.35 10.97 22.90
CA PHE A 83 11.92 12.12 22.09
C PHE A 83 12.32 12.03 20.60
N GLY A 84 13.51 11.49 20.30
CA GLY A 84 13.97 11.31 18.92
C GLY A 84 13.09 10.32 18.16
N GLN A 85 12.80 9.16 18.77
CA GLN A 85 11.94 8.14 18.18
C GLN A 85 10.49 8.64 18.03
N ALA A 86 9.98 9.36 19.03
CA ALA A 86 8.67 10.00 18.94
C ALA A 86 8.59 10.98 17.76
N ASN A 87 9.63 11.82 17.55
CA ASN A 87 9.67 12.73 16.41
C ASN A 87 9.72 11.99 15.07
N GLU A 88 10.45 10.87 14.98
CA GLU A 88 10.48 10.06 13.75
C GLU A 88 9.08 9.54 13.39
N TYR A 89 8.34 8.98 14.35
CA TYR A 89 6.98 8.50 14.10
C TYR A 89 6.05 9.63 13.66
N LEU A 90 6.18 10.83 14.25
CA LEU A 90 5.42 12.01 13.84
C LEU A 90 5.73 12.44 12.40
N GLU A 91 7.00 12.41 11.99
CA GLU A 91 7.39 12.74 10.62
C GLU A 91 6.85 11.73 9.60
N ARG A 92 6.86 10.44 9.95
CA ARG A 92 6.28 9.38 9.10
C ARG A 92 4.78 9.56 8.95
N ALA A 93 4.07 9.87 10.04
CA ALA A 93 2.65 10.20 10.00
C ALA A 93 2.36 11.43 9.12
N ALA A 94 3.11 12.52 9.29
CA ALA A 94 2.95 13.74 8.49
C ALA A 94 3.20 13.49 7.00
N THR A 95 4.31 12.81 6.67
CA THR A 95 4.65 12.46 5.29
C THR A 95 3.52 11.68 4.62
N ARG A 96 2.89 10.76 5.35
CA ARG A 96 1.80 9.94 4.83
C ARG A 96 0.52 10.73 4.59
N LEU A 97 0.15 11.60 5.53
CA LEU A 97 -1.00 12.51 5.39
C LEU A 97 -0.82 13.49 4.21
N LEU A 98 0.40 14.01 4.03
CA LEU A 98 0.73 14.88 2.90
C LEU A 98 0.68 14.12 1.58
N SER A 99 1.24 12.91 1.53
CA SER A 99 1.25 12.07 0.31
C SER A 99 -0.15 11.71 -0.18
N ARG A 100 -1.14 11.60 0.72
CA ARG A 100 -2.56 11.42 0.34
C ARG A 100 -3.10 12.63 -0.42
N SER A 101 -2.67 13.81 -0.03
CA SER A 101 -3.32 15.06 -0.42
C SER A 101 -2.74 15.68 -1.68
N THR A 102 -1.61 15.15 -2.14
CA THR A 102 -0.98 15.50 -3.42
C THR A 102 -1.43 14.60 -4.57
N GLU A 103 -2.52 13.83 -4.42
CA GLU A 103 -3.14 13.16 -5.58
C GLU A 103 -3.41 14.21 -6.69
N PRO A 104 -3.12 13.89 -7.97
CA PRO A 104 -3.14 14.86 -9.07
C PRO A 104 -4.46 15.63 -9.26
N SER A 105 -5.57 15.11 -8.74
CA SER A 105 -6.91 15.69 -8.80
C SER A 105 -7.14 16.85 -7.84
N VAL A 106 -6.28 17.08 -6.84
CA VAL A 106 -6.47 18.08 -5.76
C VAL A 106 -5.27 19.00 -5.52
N ALA A 107 -4.25 18.93 -6.36
CA ALA A 107 -2.97 19.62 -6.17
C ALA A 107 -3.01 21.17 -6.17
N ALA A 108 -4.15 21.80 -6.48
CA ALA A 108 -4.27 23.25 -6.63
C ALA A 108 -4.80 24.00 -5.39
N GLU A 109 -5.26 23.30 -4.35
CA GLU A 109 -5.85 23.94 -3.16
C GLU A 109 -4.91 23.96 -1.95
N PRO A 110 -4.80 25.09 -1.23
CA PRO A 110 -4.07 25.16 0.03
C PRO A 110 -4.67 24.19 1.06
N MET A 111 -3.89 23.20 1.42
CA MET A 111 -4.34 22.11 2.27
C MET A 111 -4.40 22.54 3.74
N ARG A 112 -5.59 22.42 4.34
CA ARG A 112 -5.82 22.69 5.78
C ARG A 112 -6.30 21.40 6.46
N ASP A 113 -5.37 20.52 6.81
CA ASP A 113 -5.67 19.34 7.65
C ASP A 113 -5.32 19.66 9.11
N ALA A 114 -6.32 19.61 9.99
CA ALA A 114 -6.14 19.86 11.42
C ALA A 114 -5.14 18.88 12.06
N ARG A 115 -5.06 17.64 11.57
CA ARG A 115 -4.07 16.65 12.06
C ARG A 115 -2.64 17.11 11.81
N LEU A 116 -2.35 17.64 10.63
CA LEU A 116 -1.00 18.12 10.30
C LEU A 116 -0.59 19.31 11.18
N ALA A 117 -1.54 20.19 11.52
CA ALA A 117 -1.28 21.28 12.45
C ALA A 117 -0.90 20.72 13.85
N HIS A 118 -1.68 19.78 14.38
CA HIS A 118 -1.38 19.14 15.66
C HIS A 118 -0.05 18.37 15.65
N ILE A 119 0.28 17.67 14.56
CA ILE A 119 1.58 16.99 14.43
C ILE A 119 2.73 18.01 14.44
N SER A 120 2.57 19.14 13.76
CA SER A 120 3.59 20.20 13.72
C SER A 120 3.82 20.81 15.11
N GLU A 121 2.74 21.07 15.85
CA GLU A 121 2.82 21.57 17.23
C GLU A 121 3.42 20.55 18.20
N ALA A 122 3.07 19.26 18.04
CA ALA A 122 3.66 18.18 18.82
C ALA A 122 5.19 18.15 18.64
N ARG A 123 5.67 18.24 17.39
CA ARG A 123 7.10 18.28 17.08
C ARG A 123 7.79 19.50 17.68
N ALA A 124 7.17 20.68 17.57
CA ALA A 124 7.69 21.90 18.20
C ALA A 124 7.82 21.74 19.73
N ALA A 125 6.84 21.10 20.37
CA ALA A 125 6.89 20.78 21.80
C ALA A 125 8.00 19.76 22.14
N LEU A 126 8.22 18.73 21.31
CA LEU A 126 9.32 17.77 21.49
C LEU A 126 10.68 18.47 21.46
N TYR A 127 10.91 19.43 20.55
CA TYR A 127 12.16 20.20 20.51
C TYR A 127 12.39 21.03 21.78
N ARG A 128 11.32 21.54 22.39
CA ARG A 128 11.36 22.24 23.69
C ARG A 128 11.41 21.29 24.89
N ARG A 129 11.36 19.97 24.66
CA ARG A 129 11.20 18.91 25.68
C ARG A 129 9.93 19.08 26.54
N ASP A 130 8.92 19.77 26.01
CA ASP A 130 7.63 19.90 26.67
C ASP A 130 6.78 18.65 26.41
N ARG A 131 7.00 17.63 27.25
CA ARG A 131 6.32 16.34 27.12
C ARG A 131 4.80 16.46 27.28
N ARG A 132 4.33 17.39 28.12
CA ARG A 132 2.89 17.55 28.39
C ARG A 132 2.21 18.13 27.16
N GLU A 133 2.77 19.19 26.58
CA GLU A 133 2.26 19.77 25.34
C GLU A 133 2.33 18.78 24.19
N ALA A 134 3.48 18.11 24.01
CA ALA A 134 3.64 17.12 22.96
C ALA A 134 2.59 16.01 23.06
N SER A 135 2.35 15.45 24.26
CA SER A 135 1.35 14.41 24.45
C SER A 135 -0.06 14.89 24.12
N ARG A 136 -0.41 16.12 24.49
CA ARG A 136 -1.73 16.70 24.18
C ARG A 136 -1.94 16.85 22.69
N GLN A 137 -0.94 17.38 21.98
CA GLN A 137 -1.03 17.58 20.54
C GLN A 137 -1.08 16.26 19.77
N ILE A 138 -0.33 15.24 20.22
CA ILE A 138 -0.44 13.88 19.66
C ILE A 138 -1.86 13.33 19.81
N GLU A 139 -2.46 13.47 20.98
CA GLU A 139 -3.84 13.04 21.23
C GLU A 139 -4.85 13.79 20.34
N MET A 140 -4.70 15.11 20.20
CA MET A 140 -5.51 15.91 19.28
C MET A 140 -5.36 15.45 17.83
N ALA A 141 -4.15 15.09 17.39
CA ALA A 141 -3.90 14.55 16.05
C ALA A 141 -4.58 13.19 15.84
N ILE A 142 -4.68 12.34 16.86
CA ILE A 142 -5.34 11.02 16.76
C ILE A 142 -6.85 11.17 16.53
N VAL A 143 -7.48 12.13 17.22
CA VAL A 143 -8.95 12.30 17.18
C VAL A 143 -9.42 13.22 16.05
N ALA A 144 -8.55 14.10 15.53
CA ALA A 144 -8.87 14.98 14.41
C ALA A 144 -9.18 14.17 13.12
N ARG A 145 -10.08 14.71 12.29
CA ARG A 145 -10.58 14.09 11.05
C ARG A 145 -10.27 14.94 9.84
#